data_AF-A0A2M7NEE8-F1
#
_entry.id   AF-A0A2M7NEE8-F1
#
_cell.length_a   1.000
_cell.length_b   1.000
_cell.length_c   1.000
_cell.angle_alpha   90.00
_cell.angle_beta   90.00
_cell.angle_gamma   90.00
#
_symmetry.space_group_name_H-M   'P 1'
#
loop_
_entity.id
_entity.type
_entity.pdbx_description
1 polymer ?
#
loop_
_entity_poly.entity_id
_entity_poly.type
_entity_poly.pdbx_seq_one_letter_code
_entity_poly.pdbx_strand_id
1 'polypeptide(L)'
;MAKEIKELEANYDKKMEIYRKSFEWRFAFPEVLDDEGKFIGFDIVIGNPPYFSISNSPILKKVSNLYETYNSAGDIYALFIELSQNILKPLGISSLIISNKWLRANYGESLRNYLVDKTNPIELIDFGQNLLFESAIVHTNIITAQKQENQNELSAVRIPDGFFKNDNIEFKSYVDVHKIENLKIDSAIWNIISPNLKQLKNKAEKTGKKLMDWEIDFFRGILTGYNEAFIIDSKTKDELINKDSKNEAIIKPILRGRDTRKYFCNYADLYLLNTHNGYKNIERVDVVKDFPTIYDYLKIHEEQAKKRFDKGVHWTNLRNCAYLDKFEDPKIIFSEIVSEPQFYYDEKGYYPEATTFFISGEKLKYLTALLNSKPVTFLFKSFYMGGELVGKIRYKKAFLEQVPLPYPTKKQEKQLENLVNQILKSKKKNSKANTSVLENEIDILVYKLYQLTYNEVLIIDSDFGLSEEEYNGK
;
A
#
# COMPACT_ATOMS: atom_id res chain seq x y z
N MET A 1 -40.24 -43.79 36.14
CA MET A 1 -39.64 -44.66 35.11
C MET A 1 -40.01 -44.28 33.66
N ALA A 2 -41.17 -44.65 33.10
CA ALA A 2 -41.45 -44.38 31.67
C ALA A 2 -41.52 -42.89 31.29
N LYS A 3 -41.98 -42.03 32.21
CA LYS A 3 -42.01 -40.57 32.03
C LYS A 3 -40.61 -39.94 32.11
N GLU A 4 -39.79 -40.38 33.05
CA GLU A 4 -38.39 -39.94 33.18
C GLU A 4 -37.54 -40.39 31.99
N ILE A 5 -37.76 -41.60 31.48
CA ILE A 5 -37.06 -42.10 30.28
C ILE A 5 -37.42 -41.21 29.07
N LYS A 6 -38.70 -40.90 28.86
CA LYS A 6 -39.11 -39.98 27.78
C LYS A 6 -38.57 -38.56 27.95
N GLU A 7 -38.49 -38.05 29.17
CA GLU A 7 -37.89 -36.73 29.44
C GLU A 7 -36.37 -36.74 29.21
N LEU A 8 -35.69 -37.84 29.53
CA LEU A 8 -34.26 -38.02 29.24
C LEU A 8 -34.00 -38.16 27.73
N GLU A 9 -34.81 -38.94 27.01
CA GLU A 9 -34.74 -39.08 25.55
C GLU A 9 -35.01 -37.74 24.85
N ALA A 10 -36.04 -37.00 25.27
CA ALA A 10 -36.34 -35.68 24.71
C ALA A 10 -35.23 -34.66 24.99
N ASN A 11 -34.61 -34.69 26.18
CA ASN A 11 -33.47 -33.84 26.50
C ASN A 11 -32.20 -34.25 25.72
N TYR A 12 -32.01 -35.55 25.48
CA TYR A 12 -30.93 -36.08 24.66
C TYR A 12 -31.10 -35.65 23.20
N ASP A 13 -32.28 -35.82 22.61
CA ASP A 13 -32.59 -35.40 21.25
C ASP A 13 -32.43 -33.89 21.06
N LYS A 14 -32.86 -33.09 22.03
CA LYS A 14 -32.72 -31.62 21.99
C LYS A 14 -31.26 -31.17 22.09
N LYS A 15 -30.42 -31.88 22.86
CA LYS A 15 -28.96 -31.68 22.85
C LYS A 15 -28.34 -32.12 21.53
N MET A 16 -28.84 -33.20 20.94
CA MET A 16 -28.33 -33.79 19.68
C MET A 16 -28.79 -33.03 18.43
N GLU A 17 -29.82 -32.18 18.50
CA GLU A 17 -30.32 -31.40 17.36
C GLU A 17 -29.25 -30.50 16.73
N ILE A 18 -28.35 -29.92 17.53
CA ILE A 18 -27.19 -29.14 17.07
C ILE A 18 -26.17 -30.06 16.37
N TYR A 19 -26.04 -31.30 16.84
CA TYR A 19 -25.11 -32.29 16.29
C TYR A 19 -25.64 -32.99 15.03
N ARG A 20 -26.97 -33.05 14.82
CA ARG A 20 -27.60 -33.67 13.64
C ARG A 20 -27.18 -33.03 12.32
N LYS A 21 -26.72 -31.77 12.33
CA LYS A 21 -26.13 -31.07 11.18
C LYS A 21 -24.62 -30.89 11.27
N SER A 22 -23.99 -31.33 12.36
CA SER A 22 -22.54 -31.27 12.53
C SER A 22 -21.90 -32.55 12.03
N PHE A 23 -20.76 -32.43 11.36
CA PHE A 23 -19.94 -33.58 11.03
C PHE A 23 -19.24 -34.08 12.31
N GLU A 24 -19.63 -35.25 12.80
CA GLU A 24 -19.01 -35.89 13.97
C GLU A 24 -17.96 -36.91 13.53
N TRP A 25 -16.71 -36.46 13.57
CA TRP A 25 -15.50 -37.15 13.15
C TRP A 25 -15.38 -38.57 13.69
N ARG A 26 -15.77 -38.79 14.95
CA ARG A 26 -15.65 -40.09 15.63
C ARG A 26 -16.53 -41.17 15.01
N PHE A 27 -17.61 -40.77 14.34
CA PHE A 27 -18.48 -41.71 13.61
C PHE A 27 -18.03 -41.89 12.16
N ALA A 28 -17.48 -40.84 11.55
CA ALA A 28 -17.02 -40.90 10.17
C ALA A 28 -15.66 -41.59 10.00
N PHE A 29 -14.81 -41.51 11.04
CA PHE A 29 -13.44 -42.02 11.05
C PHE A 29 -13.20 -42.81 12.35
N PRO A 30 -13.73 -44.04 12.50
CA PRO A 30 -13.51 -44.83 13.71
C PRO A 30 -12.01 -45.11 13.98
N GLU A 31 -11.15 -45.06 12.96
CA GLU A 31 -9.69 -45.20 13.07
C GLU A 31 -8.99 -44.11 13.89
N VAL A 32 -9.69 -43.01 14.21
CA VAL A 32 -9.18 -41.96 15.10
C VAL A 32 -9.59 -42.17 16.56
N LEU A 33 -10.11 -43.35 16.89
CA LEU A 33 -10.40 -43.81 18.24
C LEU A 33 -9.42 -44.92 18.65
N ASP A 34 -9.11 -45.02 19.94
CA ASP A 34 -8.47 -46.20 20.50
C ASP A 34 -9.48 -47.31 20.83
N ASP A 35 -8.99 -48.45 21.34
CA ASP A 35 -9.80 -49.61 21.71
C ASP A 35 -10.85 -49.31 22.81
N GLU A 36 -10.67 -48.21 23.56
CA GLU A 36 -11.62 -47.73 24.58
C GLU A 36 -12.63 -46.70 24.01
N GLY A 37 -12.55 -46.41 22.71
CA GLY A 37 -13.42 -45.46 22.03
C GLY A 37 -13.05 -43.99 22.29
N LYS A 38 -11.85 -43.71 22.81
CA LYS A 38 -11.36 -42.36 23.08
C LYS A 38 -10.70 -41.79 21.83
N PHE A 39 -10.99 -40.52 21.55
CA PHE A 39 -10.41 -39.80 20.41
C PHE A 39 -8.89 -39.63 20.59
N ILE A 40 -8.12 -40.20 19.68
CA ILE A 40 -6.65 -40.14 19.67
C ILE A 40 -6.09 -39.10 18.69
N GLY A 41 -6.91 -38.62 17.76
CA GLY A 41 -6.55 -37.56 16.82
C GLY A 41 -6.22 -38.04 15.41
N PHE A 42 -5.99 -37.09 14.51
CA PHE A 42 -5.60 -37.33 13.12
C PHE A 42 -4.08 -37.28 12.96
N ASP A 43 -3.54 -38.07 12.01
CA ASP A 43 -2.13 -37.97 11.61
C ASP A 43 -1.89 -36.74 10.72
N ILE A 44 -2.84 -36.45 9.82
CA ILE A 44 -2.77 -35.34 8.86
C ILE A 44 -4.13 -34.63 8.77
N VAL A 45 -4.12 -33.31 8.78
CA VAL A 45 -5.29 -32.46 8.49
C VAL A 45 -4.95 -31.51 7.34
N ILE A 46 -5.64 -31.64 6.20
CA ILE A 46 -5.47 -30.75 5.04
C ILE A 46 -6.80 -30.05 4.78
N GLY A 47 -6.77 -28.76 4.44
CA GLY A 47 -8.01 -28.04 4.20
C GLY A 47 -7.87 -26.63 3.65
N ASN A 48 -9.01 -26.11 3.22
CA ASN A 48 -9.20 -24.73 2.81
C ASN A 48 -10.37 -24.17 3.66
N PRO A 49 -10.11 -23.70 4.89
CA PRO A 49 -11.16 -23.21 5.79
C PRO A 49 -11.94 -22.03 5.19
N PRO A 50 -13.14 -21.71 5.72
CA PRO A 50 -13.92 -20.57 5.23
C PRO A 50 -13.24 -19.22 5.48
N TYR A 51 -13.58 -18.23 4.66
CA TYR A 51 -13.00 -16.88 4.69
C TYR A 51 -14.10 -15.86 5.00
N PHE A 52 -14.25 -15.53 6.28
CA PHE A 52 -15.09 -14.40 6.68
C PHE A 52 -14.61 -13.82 8.01
N SER A 53 -14.83 -12.52 8.15
CA SER A 53 -14.52 -11.76 9.35
C SER A 53 -15.37 -12.26 10.52
N ILE A 54 -14.74 -12.49 11.66
CA ILE A 54 -15.38 -12.82 12.93
C ILE A 54 -16.12 -11.60 13.51
N SER A 55 -15.71 -10.39 13.10
CA SER A 55 -16.31 -9.14 13.60
C SER A 55 -17.83 -9.16 13.48
N ASN A 56 -18.48 -8.75 14.56
CA ASN A 56 -19.93 -8.66 14.70
C ASN A 56 -20.68 -10.01 14.73
N SER A 57 -20.02 -11.16 14.88
CA SER A 57 -20.69 -12.45 15.11
C SER A 57 -20.95 -12.71 16.60
N PRO A 58 -22.21 -12.64 17.10
CA PRO A 58 -22.51 -12.89 18.50
C PRO A 58 -22.27 -14.35 18.89
N ILE A 59 -22.37 -15.27 17.93
CA ILE A 59 -22.15 -16.71 18.14
C ILE A 59 -20.66 -16.96 18.35
N LEU A 60 -19.79 -16.43 17.48
CA LEU A 60 -18.35 -16.65 17.61
C LEU A 60 -17.78 -15.97 18.86
N LYS A 61 -18.36 -14.85 19.28
CA LYS A 61 -18.01 -14.21 20.56
C LYS A 61 -18.28 -15.12 21.77
N LYS A 62 -19.25 -16.05 21.71
CA LYS A 62 -19.52 -16.99 22.82
C LYS A 62 -18.44 -18.06 22.96
N VAL A 63 -17.74 -18.39 21.87
CA VAL A 63 -16.67 -19.39 21.87
C VAL A 63 -15.28 -18.76 21.97
N SER A 64 -15.16 -17.44 22.16
CA SER A 64 -13.87 -16.75 22.20
C SER A 64 -12.92 -17.31 23.26
N ASN A 65 -13.46 -17.72 24.41
CA ASN A 65 -12.67 -18.26 25.52
C ASN A 65 -12.18 -19.69 25.28
N LEU A 66 -12.62 -20.33 24.19
CA LEU A 66 -12.18 -21.67 23.80
C LEU A 66 -11.00 -21.64 22.83
N TYR A 67 -10.61 -20.46 22.33
CA TYR A 67 -9.60 -20.30 21.30
C TYR A 67 -8.62 -19.19 21.65
N GLU A 68 -7.34 -19.53 21.84
CA GLU A 68 -6.25 -18.57 22.05
C GLU A 68 -6.04 -17.66 20.83
N THR A 69 -6.36 -18.18 19.63
CA THR A 69 -6.24 -17.46 18.36
C THR A 69 -7.34 -16.43 18.13
N TYR A 70 -8.40 -16.40 18.95
CA TYR A 70 -9.54 -15.51 18.75
C TYR A 70 -9.14 -14.03 18.81
N ASN A 71 -9.52 -13.29 17.78
CA ASN A 71 -9.44 -11.83 17.74
C ASN A 71 -10.75 -11.27 17.17
N SER A 72 -11.34 -10.27 17.82
CA SER A 72 -12.63 -9.70 17.39
C SER A 72 -12.57 -8.98 16.03
N ALA A 73 -11.38 -8.55 15.61
CA ALA A 73 -11.09 -7.98 14.30
C ALA A 73 -10.52 -9.01 13.31
N GLY A 74 -10.42 -10.28 13.71
CA GLY A 74 -9.83 -11.35 12.92
C GLY A 74 -10.80 -12.08 12.02
N ASP A 75 -10.26 -13.08 11.33
CA ASP A 75 -10.98 -13.95 10.39
C ASP A 75 -11.11 -15.37 10.95
N ILE A 76 -12.19 -16.06 10.56
CA ILE A 76 -12.56 -17.37 11.10
C ILE A 76 -11.46 -18.45 10.92
N TYR A 77 -10.64 -18.35 9.87
CA TYR A 77 -9.59 -19.33 9.59
C TYR A 77 -8.57 -19.44 10.74
N ALA A 78 -8.41 -18.39 11.57
CA ALA A 78 -7.53 -18.44 12.73
C ALA A 78 -8.00 -19.51 13.74
N LEU A 79 -9.31 -19.60 13.97
CA LEU A 79 -9.91 -20.62 14.84
C LEU A 79 -9.77 -22.02 14.23
N PHE A 80 -9.81 -22.13 12.91
CA PHE A 80 -9.62 -23.41 12.21
C PHE A 80 -8.16 -23.91 12.28
N ILE A 81 -7.16 -23.01 12.28
CA ILE A 81 -5.76 -23.38 12.51
C ILE A 81 -5.62 -24.01 13.90
N GLU A 82 -6.12 -23.35 14.93
CA GLU A 82 -6.08 -23.87 16.31
C GLU A 82 -6.88 -25.17 16.45
N LEU A 83 -8.08 -25.25 15.86
CA LEU A 83 -8.86 -26.49 15.84
C LEU A 83 -8.09 -27.63 15.18
N SER A 84 -7.44 -27.37 14.04
CA SER A 84 -6.65 -28.39 13.33
C SER A 84 -5.54 -28.95 14.20
N GLN A 85 -4.84 -28.10 14.96
CA GLN A 85 -3.79 -28.51 15.89
C GLN A 85 -4.37 -29.29 17.09
N ASN A 86 -5.51 -28.88 17.61
CA ASN A 86 -6.17 -29.53 18.73
C ASN A 86 -6.61 -30.97 18.38
N ILE A 87 -7.04 -31.23 17.15
CA ILE A 87 -7.51 -32.55 16.71
C ILE A 87 -6.41 -33.49 16.17
N LEU A 88 -5.17 -33.02 16.04
CA LEU A 88 -4.04 -33.86 15.61
C LEU A 88 -3.51 -34.77 16.73
N LYS A 89 -2.93 -35.91 16.36
CA LYS A 89 -2.02 -36.70 17.20
C LYS A 89 -0.74 -35.91 17.50
N PRO A 90 0.01 -36.24 18.57
CA PRO A 90 1.39 -35.76 18.72
C PRO A 90 2.20 -36.02 17.45
N LEU A 91 2.98 -35.05 17.01
CA LEU A 91 3.74 -35.09 15.74
C LEU A 91 2.90 -35.13 14.46
N GLY A 92 1.56 -35.08 14.55
CA GLY A 92 0.67 -34.96 13.40
C GLY A 92 0.82 -33.59 12.71
N ILE A 93 0.40 -33.50 11.45
CA ILE A 93 0.65 -32.34 10.58
C ILE A 93 -0.67 -31.72 10.11
N SER A 94 -0.80 -30.40 10.21
CA SER A 94 -1.86 -29.65 9.52
C SER A 94 -1.27 -28.85 8.37
N SER A 95 -1.92 -28.83 7.21
CA SER A 95 -1.59 -27.94 6.09
C SER A 95 -2.84 -27.26 5.55
N LEU A 96 -2.95 -25.95 5.75
CA LEU A 96 -4.15 -25.18 5.42
C LEU A 96 -3.85 -24.04 4.43
N ILE A 97 -4.73 -23.88 3.44
CA ILE A 97 -4.76 -22.70 2.56
C ILE A 97 -5.58 -21.63 3.28
N ILE A 98 -4.98 -20.48 3.61
CA ILE A 98 -5.66 -19.38 4.30
C ILE A 98 -5.29 -18.03 3.67
N SER A 99 -5.95 -16.95 4.09
CA SER A 99 -5.57 -15.60 3.67
C SER A 99 -4.16 -15.29 4.17
N ASN A 100 -3.32 -14.61 3.38
CA ASN A 100 -1.96 -14.25 3.84
C ASN A 100 -1.93 -13.02 4.76
N LYS A 101 -3.08 -12.37 5.00
CA LYS A 101 -3.18 -11.09 5.72
C LYS A 101 -2.74 -11.18 7.19
N TRP A 102 -2.90 -12.33 7.84
CA TRP A 102 -2.48 -12.54 9.25
C TRP A 102 -0.97 -12.40 9.46
N LEU A 103 -0.16 -12.58 8.40
CA LEU A 103 1.29 -12.42 8.48
C LEU A 103 1.69 -11.01 8.95
N ARG A 104 0.88 -10.00 8.58
CA ARG A 104 1.22 -8.57 8.76
C ARG A 104 0.21 -7.77 9.57
N ALA A 105 -1.06 -8.20 9.60
CA ALA A 105 -2.11 -7.44 10.26
C ALA A 105 -2.05 -7.58 11.79
N ASN A 106 -2.42 -6.51 12.51
CA ASN A 106 -2.46 -6.49 13.97
C ASN A 106 -3.39 -7.58 14.53
N TYR A 107 -4.53 -7.85 13.88
CA TYR A 107 -5.45 -8.91 14.34
C TYR A 107 -4.83 -10.31 14.31
N GLY A 108 -3.77 -10.51 13.51
CA GLY A 108 -3.09 -11.80 13.37
C GLY A 108 -2.09 -12.11 14.48
N GLU A 109 -1.86 -11.18 15.43
CA GLU A 109 -0.90 -11.37 16.52
C GLU A 109 -1.21 -12.61 17.37
N SER A 110 -2.47 -12.84 17.73
CA SER A 110 -2.89 -14.03 18.50
C SER A 110 -2.59 -15.33 17.75
N LEU A 111 -2.82 -15.35 16.43
CA LEU A 111 -2.50 -16.50 15.58
C LEU A 111 -0.99 -16.73 15.48
N ARG A 112 -0.18 -15.67 15.35
CA ARG A 112 1.28 -15.77 15.32
C ARG A 112 1.83 -16.30 16.64
N ASN A 113 1.35 -15.79 17.77
CA ASN A 113 1.71 -16.30 19.10
C ASN A 113 1.39 -17.79 19.23
N TYR A 114 0.16 -18.18 18.90
CA TYR A 114 -0.24 -19.58 18.96
C TYR A 114 0.66 -20.49 18.10
N LEU A 115 0.95 -20.08 16.86
CA LEU A 115 1.82 -20.85 15.99
C LEU A 115 3.25 -20.97 16.53
N VAL A 116 3.81 -19.91 17.11
CA VAL A 116 5.18 -19.91 17.66
C VAL A 116 5.26 -20.69 18.98
N ASP A 117 4.28 -20.52 19.86
CA ASP A 117 4.34 -20.97 21.26
C ASP A 117 3.72 -22.37 21.46
N LYS A 118 2.78 -22.77 20.60
CA LYS A 118 1.98 -24.00 20.77
C LYS A 118 2.15 -25.03 19.65
N THR A 119 2.87 -24.68 18.58
CA THR A 119 3.03 -25.54 17.41
C THR A 119 4.47 -25.51 16.88
N ASN A 120 4.76 -26.33 15.88
CA ASN A 120 5.99 -26.26 15.11
C ASN A 120 5.69 -25.97 13.64
N PRO A 121 5.75 -24.69 13.20
CA PRO A 121 5.63 -24.32 11.80
C PRO A 121 6.78 -24.93 10.98
N ILE A 122 6.44 -25.71 9.95
CA ILE A 122 7.41 -26.40 9.09
C ILE A 122 7.59 -25.67 7.76
N GLU A 123 6.48 -25.29 7.13
CA GLU A 123 6.50 -24.69 5.79
C GLU A 123 5.48 -23.56 5.66
N LEU A 124 5.90 -22.46 5.03
CA LEU A 124 5.03 -21.35 4.68
C LEU A 124 5.26 -20.91 3.23
N ILE A 125 4.25 -21.09 2.38
CA ILE A 125 4.25 -20.63 0.99
C ILE A 125 3.29 -19.45 0.86
N ASP A 126 3.81 -18.23 0.80
CA ASP A 126 3.02 -17.01 0.58
C ASP A 126 2.88 -16.73 -0.91
N PHE A 127 1.65 -16.70 -1.44
CA PHE A 127 1.43 -16.44 -2.86
C PHE A 127 1.46 -14.96 -3.24
N GLY A 128 1.79 -14.06 -2.30
CA GLY A 128 1.95 -12.64 -2.60
C GLY A 128 0.65 -12.00 -3.07
N GLN A 129 0.65 -11.33 -4.22
CA GLN A 129 -0.52 -10.71 -4.85
C GLN A 129 -1.12 -11.58 -5.97
N ASN A 130 -0.72 -12.84 -6.10
CA ASN A 130 -1.28 -13.73 -7.11
C ASN A 130 -2.69 -14.15 -6.70
N LEU A 131 -3.67 -13.84 -7.54
CA LEU A 131 -5.05 -14.33 -7.41
C LEU A 131 -5.12 -15.74 -8.00
N LEU A 132 -5.20 -16.74 -7.14
CA LEU A 132 -5.23 -18.15 -7.55
C LEU A 132 -6.64 -18.69 -7.81
N PHE A 133 -7.66 -17.98 -7.35
CA PHE A 133 -9.06 -18.41 -7.44
C PHE A 133 -9.85 -17.42 -8.30
N GLU A 134 -10.44 -17.90 -9.40
CA GLU A 134 -11.17 -17.04 -10.36
C GLU A 134 -12.29 -16.22 -9.72
N SER A 135 -12.95 -16.77 -8.70
CA SER A 135 -14.12 -16.18 -8.05
C SER A 135 -13.79 -15.36 -6.79
N ALA A 136 -12.51 -15.26 -6.38
CA ALA A 136 -12.14 -14.61 -5.12
C ALA A 136 -10.98 -13.62 -5.29
N ILE A 137 -11.14 -12.43 -4.72
CA ILE A 137 -10.12 -11.37 -4.69
C ILE A 137 -9.18 -11.47 -3.47
N VAL A 138 -9.10 -12.66 -2.85
CA VAL A 138 -8.34 -12.87 -1.61
C VAL A 138 -6.97 -13.43 -1.94
N HIS A 139 -5.93 -12.80 -1.39
CA HIS A 139 -4.56 -13.30 -1.45
C HIS A 139 -4.32 -14.37 -0.38
N THR A 140 -3.71 -15.48 -0.76
CA THR A 140 -3.59 -16.66 0.10
C THR A 140 -2.15 -17.06 0.39
N ASN A 141 -1.98 -17.89 1.42
CA ASN A 141 -0.77 -18.66 1.69
C ASN A 141 -1.15 -20.11 2.05
N ILE A 142 -0.16 -21.00 2.02
CA ILE A 142 -0.24 -22.31 2.65
C ILE A 142 0.64 -22.27 3.90
N ILE A 143 0.09 -22.64 5.04
CA ILE A 143 0.83 -22.84 6.28
C ILE A 143 0.74 -24.30 6.68
N THR A 144 1.91 -24.92 6.84
CA THR A 144 2.07 -26.28 7.33
C THR A 144 2.70 -26.24 8.72
N ALA A 145 2.05 -26.84 9.70
CA ALA A 145 2.49 -26.88 11.08
C ALA A 145 2.30 -28.26 11.70
N GLN A 146 3.23 -28.67 12.54
CA GLN A 146 3.21 -29.93 13.25
C GLN A 146 2.86 -29.73 14.73
N LYS A 147 2.13 -30.70 15.29
CA LYS A 147 1.74 -30.70 16.71
C LYS A 147 2.91 -31.12 17.59
N GLN A 148 3.82 -30.18 17.84
CA GLN A 148 4.94 -30.28 18.76
C GLN A 148 5.46 -28.89 19.15
N GLU A 149 6.43 -28.82 20.05
CA GLU A 149 7.14 -27.58 20.36
C GLU A 149 7.96 -27.10 19.16
N ASN A 150 8.02 -25.77 18.98
CA ASN A 150 8.69 -25.12 17.87
C ASN A 150 10.20 -25.41 17.84
N GLN A 151 10.67 -26.02 16.75
CA GLN A 151 12.09 -26.35 16.53
C GLN A 151 12.86 -25.18 15.89
N ASN A 152 12.17 -24.10 15.49
CA ASN A 152 12.73 -22.92 14.81
C ASN A 152 13.34 -23.20 13.43
N GLU A 153 12.76 -24.18 12.73
CA GLU A 153 13.21 -24.68 11.41
C GLU A 153 12.24 -24.33 10.28
N LEU A 154 11.41 -23.29 10.43
CA LEU A 154 10.43 -22.90 9.42
C LEU A 154 11.12 -22.60 8.08
N SER A 155 10.75 -23.37 7.05
CA SER A 155 11.04 -23.08 5.65
C SER A 155 9.95 -22.16 5.09
N ALA A 156 10.33 -21.06 4.47
CA ALA A 156 9.35 -20.11 3.93
C ALA A 156 9.74 -19.54 2.56
N VAL A 157 8.77 -19.38 1.67
CA VAL A 157 8.96 -18.74 0.37
C VAL A 157 7.79 -17.80 0.07
N ARG A 158 8.10 -16.65 -0.54
CA ARG A 158 7.10 -15.76 -1.13
C ARG A 158 7.19 -15.86 -2.65
N ILE A 159 6.07 -16.14 -3.28
CA ILE A 159 5.94 -16.19 -4.73
C ILE A 159 5.88 -14.76 -5.30
N PRO A 160 6.65 -14.43 -6.36
CA PRO A 160 6.63 -13.12 -7.00
C PRO A 160 5.26 -12.78 -7.57
N ASP A 161 4.94 -11.49 -7.66
CA ASP A 161 3.64 -11.07 -8.18
C ASP A 161 3.57 -11.30 -9.70
N GLY A 162 2.45 -11.85 -10.17
CA GLY A 162 2.29 -12.21 -11.58
C GLY A 162 3.05 -13.49 -11.98
N PHE A 163 3.55 -14.26 -11.01
CA PHE A 163 4.26 -15.51 -11.25
C PHE A 163 3.46 -16.42 -12.19
N PHE A 164 2.17 -16.66 -11.90
CA PHE A 164 1.29 -17.56 -12.65
C PHE A 164 0.74 -17.03 -13.98
N LYS A 165 1.31 -15.96 -14.56
CA LYS A 165 0.87 -15.42 -15.86
C LYS A 165 1.44 -16.15 -17.08
N ASN A 166 2.52 -16.92 -16.90
CA ASN A 166 3.19 -17.65 -17.97
C ASN A 166 2.79 -19.13 -17.93
N ASP A 167 2.62 -19.79 -19.07
CA ASP A 167 2.15 -21.18 -19.09
C ASP A 167 3.24 -22.22 -18.74
N ASN A 168 4.53 -21.85 -18.81
CA ASN A 168 5.68 -22.75 -18.58
C ASN A 168 6.35 -22.51 -17.21
N ILE A 169 5.62 -22.66 -16.12
CA ILE A 169 6.14 -22.37 -14.78
C ILE A 169 6.37 -23.66 -13.99
N GLU A 170 7.61 -23.90 -13.60
CA GLU A 170 7.95 -24.93 -12.62
C GLU A 170 7.82 -24.40 -11.18
N PHE A 171 6.59 -24.39 -10.65
CA PHE A 171 6.31 -23.90 -9.30
C PHE A 171 7.16 -24.60 -8.22
N LYS A 172 7.28 -25.93 -8.28
CA LYS A 172 8.06 -26.71 -7.33
C LYS A 172 9.54 -26.33 -7.35
N SER A 173 10.14 -26.29 -8.54
CA SER A 173 11.53 -25.89 -8.72
C SER A 173 11.79 -24.48 -8.15
N TYR A 174 10.84 -23.55 -8.34
CA TYR A 174 10.95 -22.22 -7.76
C TYR A 174 10.95 -22.25 -6.23
N VAL A 175 10.01 -22.96 -5.61
CA VAL A 175 9.92 -23.12 -4.15
C VAL A 175 11.22 -23.71 -3.59
N ASP A 176 11.72 -24.80 -4.19
CA ASP A 176 12.92 -25.50 -3.75
C ASP A 176 14.18 -24.61 -3.81
N VAL A 177 14.28 -23.74 -4.81
CA VAL A 177 15.43 -22.83 -5.00
C VAL A 177 15.33 -21.57 -4.12
N HIS A 178 14.12 -21.05 -3.88
CA HIS A 178 13.93 -19.74 -3.25
C HIS A 178 13.45 -19.78 -1.80
N LYS A 179 13.23 -20.97 -1.23
CA LYS A 179 12.88 -21.11 0.18
C LYS A 179 13.98 -20.58 1.09
N ILE A 180 13.55 -19.96 2.17
CA ILE A 180 14.37 -19.47 3.25
C ILE A 180 14.29 -20.50 4.36
N GLU A 181 15.40 -21.15 4.64
CA GLU A 181 15.50 -22.09 5.75
C GLU A 181 15.64 -21.35 7.08
N ASN A 182 15.08 -21.92 8.14
CA ASN A 182 15.18 -21.41 9.51
C ASN A 182 14.72 -19.95 9.66
N LEU A 183 13.61 -19.58 8.98
CA LEU A 183 13.02 -18.25 9.08
C LEU A 183 12.70 -17.97 10.54
N LYS A 184 13.30 -16.90 11.08
CA LYS A 184 13.03 -16.45 12.45
C LYS A 184 11.63 -15.83 12.50
N ILE A 185 10.82 -16.38 13.38
CA ILE A 185 9.42 -16.00 13.61
C ILE A 185 9.20 -15.70 15.08
N ASP A 186 8.31 -14.75 15.33
CA ASP A 186 7.87 -14.33 16.66
C ASP A 186 6.41 -13.82 16.57
N SER A 187 5.96 -13.12 17.61
CA SER A 187 4.65 -12.46 17.65
C SER A 187 4.52 -11.29 16.67
N ALA A 188 5.65 -10.75 16.19
CA ALA A 188 5.70 -9.63 15.27
C ALA A 188 5.39 -10.08 13.84
N ILE A 189 5.54 -9.16 12.89
CA ILE A 189 5.18 -9.39 11.49
C ILE A 189 6.08 -10.48 10.89
N TRP A 190 5.47 -11.54 10.38
CA TRP A 190 6.18 -12.59 9.64
C TRP A 190 6.50 -12.09 8.24
N ASN A 191 7.74 -11.66 8.05
CA ASN A 191 8.19 -11.05 6.81
C ASN A 191 9.09 -12.01 6.03
N ILE A 192 8.53 -12.63 4.99
CA ILE A 192 9.26 -13.55 4.11
C ILE A 192 10.02 -12.72 3.08
N ILE A 193 11.27 -12.38 3.39
CA ILE A 193 12.17 -11.63 2.50
C ILE A 193 13.40 -12.48 2.23
N SER A 194 13.66 -12.79 0.95
CA SER A 194 14.83 -13.57 0.56
C SER A 194 16.13 -12.91 1.04
N PRO A 195 17.21 -13.67 1.29
CA PRO A 195 18.49 -13.11 1.71
C PRO A 195 19.00 -11.98 0.79
N ASN A 196 18.83 -12.14 -0.53
CA ASN A 196 19.23 -11.13 -1.51
C ASN A 196 18.40 -9.84 -1.37
N LEU A 197 17.08 -9.95 -1.20
CA LEU A 197 16.22 -8.77 -0.96
C LEU A 197 16.54 -8.11 0.40
N LYS A 198 16.87 -8.90 1.43
CA LYS A 198 17.28 -8.38 2.73
C LYS A 198 18.61 -7.62 2.63
N GLN A 199 19.57 -8.13 1.85
CA GLN A 199 20.83 -7.43 1.56
C GLN A 199 20.57 -6.11 0.83
N LEU A 200 19.71 -6.11 -0.21
CA LEU A 200 19.30 -4.90 -0.91
C LEU A 200 18.68 -3.86 0.02
N LYS A 201 17.76 -4.28 0.90
CA LYS A 201 17.14 -3.40 1.89
C LYS A 201 18.20 -2.79 2.83
N ASN A 202 19.06 -3.62 3.41
CA ASN A 202 20.12 -3.17 4.32
C ASN A 202 21.06 -2.17 3.64
N LYS A 203 21.39 -2.41 2.37
CA LYS A 203 22.24 -1.54 1.57
C LYS A 203 21.57 -0.19 1.32
N ALA A 204 20.30 -0.20 0.93
CA ALA A 204 19.51 1.01 0.77
C ALA A 204 19.45 1.84 2.07
N GLU A 205 19.18 1.21 3.21
CA GLU A 205 19.15 1.84 4.53
C GLU A 205 20.52 2.36 4.99
N LYS A 206 21.61 1.69 4.59
CA LYS A 206 22.98 2.13 4.89
C LYS A 206 23.43 3.32 4.04
N THR A 207 23.08 3.32 2.75
CA THR A 207 23.50 4.38 1.81
C THR A 207 22.58 5.59 1.80
N GLY A 208 21.32 5.41 2.21
CA GLY A 208 20.28 6.42 2.10
C GLY A 208 19.95 7.10 3.41
N LYS A 209 19.47 8.34 3.30
CA LYS A 209 18.81 9.08 4.37
C LYS A 209 17.30 8.94 4.18
N LYS A 210 16.54 8.56 5.23
CA LYS A 210 15.08 8.47 5.14
C LYS A 210 14.51 9.80 4.69
N LEU A 211 13.52 9.77 3.80
CA LEU A 211 12.95 10.97 3.21
C LEU A 211 12.41 11.98 4.23
N MET A 212 11.88 11.51 5.37
CA MET A 212 11.45 12.36 6.48
C MET A 212 12.57 13.18 7.14
N ASP A 213 13.82 12.74 7.03
CA ASP A 213 14.96 13.43 7.61
C ASP A 213 15.57 14.43 6.62
N TRP A 214 15.04 14.57 5.40
CA TRP A 214 15.47 15.59 4.44
C TRP A 214 14.89 16.95 4.80
N GLU A 215 15.55 18.03 4.37
CA GLU A 215 15.05 19.41 4.52
C GLU A 215 13.93 19.69 3.50
N ILE A 216 12.82 18.97 3.65
CA ILE A 216 11.62 19.02 2.81
C ILE A 216 10.36 18.91 3.66
N ASP A 217 9.25 19.39 3.10
CA ASP A 217 7.93 19.32 3.69
C ASP A 217 6.92 18.70 2.72
N PHE A 218 5.98 17.94 3.25
CA PHE A 218 4.86 17.36 2.51
C PHE A 218 3.57 18.11 2.77
N PHE A 219 2.89 18.50 1.68
CA PHE A 219 1.64 19.23 1.72
C PHE A 219 0.55 18.54 0.89
N ARG A 220 -0.71 18.78 1.26
CA ARG A 220 -1.87 18.37 0.47
C ARG A 220 -2.21 19.47 -0.53
N GLY A 221 -2.73 19.09 -1.69
CA GLY A 221 -3.34 20.05 -2.61
C GLY A 221 -4.52 20.82 -2.01
N ILE A 222 -4.90 21.91 -2.67
CA ILE A 222 -5.95 22.83 -2.24
C ILE A 222 -7.32 22.13 -2.28
N LEU A 223 -8.08 22.25 -1.20
CA LEU A 223 -9.43 21.69 -1.08
C LEU A 223 -10.47 22.78 -1.24
N THR A 224 -11.29 22.69 -2.28
CA THR A 224 -12.36 23.66 -2.55
C THR A 224 -13.65 23.34 -1.81
N GLY A 225 -13.93 22.06 -1.57
CA GLY A 225 -15.22 21.56 -1.07
C GLY A 225 -16.38 21.68 -2.06
N TYR A 226 -16.19 22.31 -3.23
CA TYR A 226 -17.15 22.36 -4.34
C TYR A 226 -16.43 22.85 -5.61
N ASN A 227 -15.90 21.93 -6.42
CA ASN A 227 -15.00 22.26 -7.52
C ASN A 227 -15.69 23.11 -8.60
N GLU A 228 -16.98 22.89 -8.85
CA GLU A 228 -17.76 23.57 -9.87
C GLU A 228 -17.82 25.09 -9.67
N ALA A 229 -17.77 25.56 -8.41
CA ALA A 229 -17.77 26.99 -8.11
C ALA A 229 -16.38 27.63 -8.12
N PHE A 230 -15.34 26.87 -7.77
CA PHE A 230 -14.00 27.44 -7.49
C PHE A 230 -12.94 27.05 -8.51
N ILE A 231 -13.23 26.11 -9.41
CA ILE A 231 -12.36 25.74 -10.52
C ILE A 231 -13.07 26.12 -11.82
N ILE A 232 -12.49 27.08 -12.52
CA ILE A 232 -13.05 27.67 -13.73
C ILE A 232 -12.20 27.33 -14.96
N ASP A 233 -12.82 27.38 -16.14
CA ASP A 233 -12.13 27.22 -17.41
C ASP A 233 -11.51 28.55 -17.90
N SER A 234 -10.69 28.48 -18.96
CA SER A 234 -10.05 29.67 -19.51
C SER A 234 -11.05 30.73 -19.97
N LYS A 235 -12.19 30.32 -20.55
CA LYS A 235 -13.22 31.25 -21.02
C LYS A 235 -13.78 32.10 -19.87
N THR A 236 -14.16 31.44 -18.78
CA THR A 236 -14.69 32.10 -17.58
C THR A 236 -13.64 32.98 -16.92
N LYS A 237 -12.37 32.52 -16.87
CA LYS A 237 -11.24 33.36 -16.41
C LYS A 237 -11.15 34.64 -17.24
N ASP A 238 -11.11 34.53 -18.56
CA ASP A 238 -10.95 35.68 -19.46
C ASP A 238 -12.15 36.65 -19.33
N GLU A 239 -13.37 36.13 -19.22
CA GLU A 239 -14.58 36.93 -18.97
C GLU A 239 -14.51 37.69 -17.63
N LEU A 240 -14.04 37.05 -16.56
CA LEU A 240 -13.91 37.69 -15.25
C LEU A 240 -12.82 38.77 -15.25
N ILE A 241 -11.66 38.50 -15.85
CA ILE A 241 -10.55 39.47 -15.94
C ILE A 241 -10.93 40.66 -16.83
N ASN A 242 -11.67 40.44 -17.93
CA ASN A 242 -12.13 41.53 -18.80
C ASN A 242 -13.15 42.44 -18.12
N LYS A 243 -13.95 41.90 -17.18
CA LYS A 243 -14.89 42.70 -16.39
C LYS A 243 -14.19 43.50 -15.29
N ASP A 244 -13.16 42.94 -14.66
CA ASP A 244 -12.30 43.64 -13.70
C ASP A 244 -10.90 42.99 -13.69
N SER A 245 -9.90 43.76 -14.12
CA SER A 245 -8.52 43.27 -14.22
C SER A 245 -7.93 42.88 -12.86
N LYS A 246 -8.46 43.40 -11.74
CA LYS A 246 -7.99 43.02 -10.39
C LYS A 246 -8.23 41.55 -10.09
N ASN A 247 -9.21 40.91 -10.73
CA ASN A 247 -9.54 39.50 -10.55
C ASN A 247 -8.34 38.58 -10.80
N GLU A 248 -7.42 38.97 -11.69
CA GLU A 248 -6.21 38.20 -12.00
C GLU A 248 -5.39 37.89 -10.74
N ALA A 249 -5.39 38.78 -9.73
CA ALA A 249 -4.63 38.60 -8.50
C ALA A 249 -4.98 37.32 -7.71
N ILE A 250 -6.23 36.86 -7.81
CA ILE A 250 -6.72 35.67 -7.08
C ILE A 250 -7.06 34.49 -8.00
N ILE A 251 -6.80 34.60 -9.31
CA ILE A 251 -6.99 33.50 -10.24
C ILE A 251 -5.66 32.78 -10.47
N LYS A 252 -5.56 31.53 -10.03
CA LYS A 252 -4.30 30.77 -10.05
C LYS A 252 -4.42 29.51 -10.90
N PRO A 253 -3.42 29.12 -11.70
CA PRO A 253 -3.52 27.93 -12.53
C PRO A 253 -3.54 26.66 -11.66
N ILE A 254 -4.47 25.74 -11.90
CA ILE A 254 -4.68 24.56 -11.04
C ILE A 254 -4.41 23.24 -11.80
N LEU A 255 -3.87 22.25 -11.11
CA LEU A 255 -3.67 20.88 -11.61
C LEU A 255 -4.45 19.87 -10.77
N ARG A 256 -5.17 18.96 -11.41
CA ARG A 256 -5.83 17.83 -10.73
C ARG A 256 -4.94 16.60 -10.77
N GLY A 257 -5.25 15.57 -9.96
CA GLY A 257 -4.47 14.33 -9.95
C GLY A 257 -4.40 13.61 -11.29
N ARG A 258 -5.47 13.68 -12.10
CA ARG A 258 -5.48 13.12 -13.45
C ARG A 258 -4.59 13.88 -14.44
N ASP A 259 -4.13 15.08 -14.09
CA ASP A 259 -3.30 15.94 -14.93
C ASP A 259 -1.80 15.70 -14.66
N THR A 260 -1.40 15.12 -13.51
CA THR A 260 0.01 14.86 -13.14
C THR A 260 0.55 13.58 -13.80
N ARG A 261 1.75 13.62 -14.38
CA ARG A 261 2.43 12.49 -15.04
C ARG A 261 3.92 12.43 -14.65
N LYS A 262 4.60 11.35 -15.03
CA LYS A 262 6.05 11.17 -14.82
C LYS A 262 6.82 12.29 -15.56
N TYR A 263 7.47 13.20 -14.83
CA TYR A 263 8.20 14.37 -15.34
C TYR A 263 7.41 15.42 -16.13
N PHE A 264 6.08 15.35 -16.22
CA PHE A 264 5.29 16.41 -16.88
C PHE A 264 3.86 16.48 -16.35
N CYS A 265 3.10 17.47 -16.81
CA CYS A 265 1.67 17.54 -16.56
C CYS A 265 0.90 17.79 -17.85
N ASN A 266 -0.35 17.29 -17.90
CA ASN A 266 -1.34 17.62 -18.92
C ASN A 266 -2.20 18.78 -18.41
N TYR A 267 -1.64 20.00 -18.45
CA TYR A 267 -2.38 21.18 -18.00
C TYR A 267 -3.66 21.36 -18.83
N ALA A 268 -4.80 21.40 -18.15
CA ALA A 268 -6.12 21.40 -18.78
C ALA A 268 -6.71 22.82 -18.95
N ASP A 269 -5.88 23.85 -18.88
CA ASP A 269 -6.28 25.27 -18.91
C ASP A 269 -7.40 25.60 -17.90
N LEU A 270 -7.23 25.05 -16.69
CA LEU A 270 -8.10 25.29 -15.55
C LEU A 270 -7.44 26.22 -14.54
N TYR A 271 -8.30 26.94 -13.82
CA TYR A 271 -7.89 27.95 -12.87
C TYR A 271 -8.70 27.87 -11.58
N LEU A 272 -8.03 28.07 -10.46
CA LEU A 272 -8.60 28.21 -9.13
C LEU A 272 -8.98 29.67 -8.88
N LEU A 273 -10.20 29.91 -8.41
CA LEU A 273 -10.56 31.13 -7.68
C LEU A 273 -10.03 31.02 -6.24
N ASN A 274 -8.82 31.53 -5.99
CA ASN A 274 -8.13 31.43 -4.70
C ASN A 274 -8.66 32.48 -3.71
N THR A 275 -9.94 32.40 -3.37
CA THR A 275 -10.62 33.26 -2.38
C THR A 275 -10.23 32.85 -0.95
N HIS A 276 -8.94 32.92 -0.63
CA HIS A 276 -8.39 32.35 0.61
C HIS A 276 -8.95 33.00 1.88
N ASN A 277 -9.01 32.21 2.95
CA ASN A 277 -9.55 32.61 4.25
C ASN A 277 -8.52 33.30 5.16
N GLY A 278 -7.54 33.98 4.57
CA GLY A 278 -6.37 34.49 5.27
C GLY A 278 -5.42 33.38 5.72
N TYR A 279 -4.15 33.71 5.89
CA TYR A 279 -3.13 32.78 6.38
C TYR A 279 -1.92 33.56 6.89
N LYS A 280 -1.29 33.09 7.97
CA LYS A 280 -0.19 33.81 8.66
C LYS A 280 -0.63 35.25 8.96
N ASN A 281 0.04 36.25 8.39
CA ASN A 281 -0.25 37.68 8.56
C ASN A 281 -1.04 38.28 7.37
N ILE A 282 -1.55 37.44 6.47
CA ILE A 282 -2.31 37.87 5.29
C ILE A 282 -3.80 37.77 5.60
N GLU A 283 -4.50 38.88 5.41
CA GLU A 283 -5.94 38.98 5.64
C GLU A 283 -6.74 38.08 4.68
N ARG A 284 -7.98 37.80 5.05
CA ARG A 284 -8.92 37.07 4.20
C ARG A 284 -9.28 37.91 2.98
N VAL A 285 -9.41 37.25 1.83
CA VAL A 285 -9.98 37.87 0.62
C VAL A 285 -11.44 38.23 0.88
N ASP A 286 -11.77 39.52 0.92
CA ASP A 286 -13.15 39.99 1.00
C ASP A 286 -13.77 40.06 -0.39
N VAL A 287 -14.26 38.91 -0.86
CA VAL A 287 -14.81 38.76 -2.22
C VAL A 287 -15.94 39.75 -2.50
N VAL A 288 -16.78 40.07 -1.50
CA VAL A 288 -17.95 40.95 -1.69
C VAL A 288 -17.51 42.38 -1.96
N LYS A 289 -16.49 42.84 -1.23
CA LYS A 289 -16.00 44.21 -1.29
C LYS A 289 -14.97 44.42 -2.40
N ASP A 290 -14.01 43.50 -2.51
CA ASP A 290 -12.80 43.70 -3.32
C ASP A 290 -12.92 43.08 -4.72
N PHE A 291 -13.83 42.09 -4.90
CA PHE A 291 -13.98 41.33 -6.15
C PHE A 291 -15.46 41.12 -6.53
N PRO A 292 -16.26 42.20 -6.75
CA PRO A 292 -17.71 42.11 -6.93
C PRO A 292 -18.14 41.26 -8.13
N THR A 293 -17.35 41.24 -9.22
CA THR A 293 -17.66 40.43 -10.40
C THR A 293 -17.43 38.92 -10.16
N ILE A 294 -16.43 38.56 -9.35
CA ILE A 294 -16.26 37.19 -8.85
C ILE A 294 -17.38 36.84 -7.86
N TYR A 295 -17.80 37.78 -7.01
CA TYR A 295 -18.93 37.58 -6.12
C TYR A 295 -20.20 37.23 -6.90
N ASP A 296 -20.52 38.00 -7.95
CA ASP A 296 -21.68 37.75 -8.81
C ASP A 296 -21.62 36.37 -9.48
N TYR A 297 -20.43 35.95 -9.94
CA TYR A 297 -20.21 34.60 -10.47
C TYR A 297 -20.46 33.53 -9.40
N LEU A 298 -19.85 33.65 -8.22
CA LEU A 298 -20.03 32.70 -7.12
C LEU A 298 -21.48 32.65 -6.62
N LYS A 299 -22.26 33.72 -6.78
CA LYS A 299 -23.67 33.79 -6.39
C LYS A 299 -24.55 32.80 -7.16
N ILE A 300 -24.17 32.47 -8.40
CA ILE A 300 -24.83 31.40 -9.19
C ILE A 300 -24.73 30.04 -8.46
N HIS A 301 -23.70 29.87 -7.64
CA HIS A 301 -23.39 28.68 -6.88
C HIS A 301 -23.75 28.77 -5.38
N GLU A 302 -24.39 29.87 -4.93
CA GLU A 302 -24.55 30.24 -3.52
C GLU A 302 -25.16 29.12 -2.66
N GLU A 303 -26.26 28.51 -3.15
CA GLU A 303 -26.98 27.44 -2.45
C GLU A 303 -26.07 26.26 -2.10
N GLN A 304 -25.20 25.84 -3.01
CA GLN A 304 -24.28 24.72 -2.78
C GLN A 304 -23.02 25.16 -2.06
N ALA A 305 -22.49 26.34 -2.38
CA ALA A 305 -21.30 26.88 -1.75
C ALA A 305 -21.49 27.13 -0.25
N LYS A 306 -22.70 27.52 0.19
CA LYS A 306 -23.06 27.65 1.62
C LYS A 306 -23.09 26.31 2.37
N LYS A 307 -23.49 25.23 1.70
CA LYS A 307 -23.58 23.88 2.28
C LYS A 307 -22.23 23.21 2.49
N ARG A 308 -21.15 23.73 1.88
CA ARG A 308 -19.80 23.21 2.10
C ARG A 308 -19.46 23.17 3.59
N PHE A 309 -19.01 22.00 4.04
CA PHE A 309 -18.39 21.86 5.36
C PHE A 309 -17.04 22.59 5.38
N ASP A 310 -16.21 22.36 4.36
CA ASP A 310 -14.88 22.94 4.17
C ASP A 310 -14.91 24.35 3.55
N LYS A 311 -15.50 25.33 4.25
CA LYS A 311 -15.49 26.74 3.86
C LYS A 311 -14.75 27.63 4.86
N GLY A 312 -14.38 28.83 4.41
CA GLY A 312 -13.85 29.89 5.28
C GLY A 312 -14.95 30.59 6.10
N VAL A 313 -14.63 31.77 6.61
CA VAL A 313 -15.55 32.62 7.39
C VAL A 313 -16.79 32.97 6.58
N HIS A 314 -16.61 33.31 5.31
CA HIS A 314 -17.71 33.56 4.37
C HIS A 314 -17.83 32.39 3.38
N TRP A 315 -19.04 32.14 2.88
CA TRP A 315 -19.31 31.01 1.98
C TRP A 315 -18.59 31.11 0.63
N THR A 316 -18.12 32.31 0.27
CA THR A 316 -17.29 32.56 -0.92
C THR A 316 -15.83 32.23 -0.70
N ASN A 317 -15.38 31.98 0.53
CA ASN A 317 -13.98 31.67 0.82
C ASN A 317 -13.70 30.17 0.84
N LEU A 318 -12.53 29.79 0.35
CA LEU A 318 -11.96 28.47 0.57
C LEU A 318 -11.71 28.23 2.07
N ARG A 319 -11.55 26.97 2.50
CA ARG A 319 -11.17 26.67 3.89
C ARG A 319 -9.80 27.28 4.26
N ASN A 320 -9.49 27.35 5.54
CA ASN A 320 -8.16 27.76 6.00
C ASN A 320 -7.07 26.79 5.50
N CYS A 321 -5.96 27.35 5.01
CA CYS A 321 -4.76 26.66 4.55
C CYS A 321 -3.52 27.43 5.01
N ALA A 322 -2.81 26.90 6.02
CA ALA A 322 -1.71 27.61 6.68
C ALA A 322 -0.43 27.77 5.82
N TYR A 323 -0.33 27.00 4.73
CA TYR A 323 0.83 26.91 3.85
C TYR A 323 0.51 27.38 2.43
N LEU A 324 -0.43 28.31 2.28
CA LEU A 324 -0.87 28.79 0.96
C LEU A 324 0.27 29.40 0.13
N ASP A 325 1.27 30.01 0.78
CA ASP A 325 2.49 30.51 0.15
C ASP A 325 3.32 29.41 -0.52
N LYS A 326 3.24 28.17 -0.03
CA LYS A 326 4.03 27.04 -0.57
C LYS A 326 3.54 26.53 -1.92
N PHE A 327 2.34 26.94 -2.36
CA PHE A 327 1.83 26.58 -3.67
C PHE A 327 2.54 27.31 -4.82
N GLU A 328 3.21 28.42 -4.56
CA GLU A 328 3.94 29.18 -5.58
C GLU A 328 5.44 28.82 -5.60
N ASP A 329 5.96 28.26 -4.51
CA ASP A 329 7.33 27.75 -4.43
C ASP A 329 7.55 26.60 -5.45
N PRO A 330 8.80 26.42 -5.94
CA PRO A 330 9.19 25.21 -6.66
C PRO A 330 8.89 23.97 -5.82
N LYS A 331 8.30 22.95 -6.44
CA LYS A 331 7.77 21.79 -5.73
C LYS A 331 7.71 20.54 -6.60
N ILE A 332 7.61 19.38 -5.98
CA ILE A 332 7.32 18.12 -6.66
C ILE A 332 5.84 17.81 -6.43
N ILE A 333 5.04 17.76 -7.49
CA ILE A 333 3.63 17.38 -7.44
C ILE A 333 3.50 15.88 -7.75
N PHE A 334 2.70 15.16 -6.96
CA PHE A 334 2.45 13.74 -7.17
C PHE A 334 1.04 13.32 -6.73
N SER A 335 0.58 12.20 -7.29
CA SER A 335 -0.70 11.56 -6.95
C SER A 335 -0.46 10.38 -6.02
N GLU A 336 -1.34 10.16 -5.03
CA GLU A 336 -1.16 9.07 -4.05
C GLU A 336 -1.36 7.69 -4.68
N ILE A 337 -2.33 7.51 -5.60
CA ILE A 337 -2.66 6.20 -6.19
C ILE A 337 -2.39 6.24 -7.69
N VAL A 338 -1.42 5.45 -8.15
CA VAL A 338 -0.93 5.47 -9.55
C VAL A 338 -0.54 4.07 -10.02
N SER A 339 -0.47 3.84 -11.33
CA SER A 339 0.05 2.57 -11.90
C SER A 339 1.57 2.59 -12.07
N GLU A 340 2.17 3.77 -12.14
CA GLU A 340 3.60 4.00 -12.31
C GLU A 340 3.97 5.28 -11.53
N PRO A 341 5.26 5.49 -11.17
CA PRO A 341 5.70 6.73 -10.54
C PRO A 341 5.32 7.97 -11.37
N GLN A 342 4.67 8.95 -10.74
CA GLN A 342 4.22 10.19 -11.39
C GLN A 342 4.62 11.40 -10.55
N PHE A 343 5.93 11.62 -10.42
CA PHE A 343 6.48 12.80 -9.76
C PHE A 343 6.85 13.85 -10.81
N TYR A 344 6.23 15.03 -10.72
CA TYR A 344 6.46 16.15 -11.61
C TYR A 344 7.05 17.32 -10.83
N TYR A 345 8.23 17.78 -11.25
CA TYR A 345 8.83 18.98 -10.69
C TYR A 345 8.23 20.23 -11.35
N ASP A 346 7.56 21.05 -10.54
CA ASP A 346 6.88 22.27 -10.95
C ASP A 346 7.70 23.52 -10.61
N GLU A 347 8.01 24.31 -11.63
CA GLU A 347 8.53 25.69 -11.53
C GLU A 347 7.50 26.73 -12.00
N LYS A 348 6.30 26.31 -12.42
CA LYS A 348 5.29 27.22 -13.00
C LYS A 348 4.31 27.77 -11.98
N GLY A 349 4.39 27.35 -10.71
CA GLY A 349 3.48 27.81 -9.66
C GLY A 349 2.07 27.24 -9.79
N TYR A 350 1.92 26.01 -10.30
CA TYR A 350 0.62 25.36 -10.36
C TYR A 350 0.11 25.03 -8.96
N TYR A 351 -1.19 25.23 -8.75
CA TYR A 351 -1.87 24.83 -7.53
C TYR A 351 -2.36 23.38 -7.67
N PRO A 352 -1.74 22.39 -7.01
CA PRO A 352 -2.30 21.04 -6.93
C PRO A 352 -3.67 21.05 -6.25
N GLU A 353 -4.67 20.41 -6.83
CA GLU A 353 -5.98 20.13 -6.21
C GLU A 353 -5.85 18.98 -5.19
N ALA A 354 -6.75 18.91 -4.21
CA ALA A 354 -6.72 17.97 -3.08
C ALA A 354 -6.68 16.47 -3.42
N THR A 355 -6.81 16.07 -4.70
CA THR A 355 -6.49 14.74 -5.23
C THR A 355 -4.99 14.48 -5.40
N THR A 356 -4.15 15.49 -5.17
CA THR A 356 -2.68 15.44 -5.24
C THR A 356 -2.03 15.98 -3.98
N PHE A 357 -0.75 15.69 -3.86
CA PHE A 357 0.14 16.16 -2.82
C PHE A 357 1.35 16.83 -3.47
N PHE A 358 2.09 17.61 -2.67
CA PHE A 358 3.34 18.17 -3.13
C PHE A 358 4.42 18.19 -2.06
N ILE A 359 5.67 18.18 -2.52
CA ILE A 359 6.88 18.27 -1.71
C ILE A 359 7.56 19.60 -2.03
N SER A 360 7.88 20.41 -1.02
CA SER A 360 8.73 21.60 -1.18
C SER A 360 9.97 21.49 -0.30
N GLY A 361 11.00 22.28 -0.57
CA GLY A 361 12.26 22.26 0.18
C GLY A 361 13.47 22.20 -0.73
N GLU A 362 14.54 21.56 -0.28
CA GLU A 362 15.79 21.49 -1.02
C GLU A 362 15.88 20.29 -1.98
N LYS A 363 16.81 20.35 -2.94
CA LYS A 363 17.21 19.24 -3.84
C LYS A 363 16.06 18.60 -4.64
N LEU A 364 15.00 19.37 -4.91
CA LEU A 364 13.75 18.85 -5.48
C LEU A 364 13.93 18.20 -6.87
N LYS A 365 14.81 18.74 -7.72
CA LYS A 365 15.12 18.13 -9.03
C LYS A 365 15.82 16.79 -8.87
N TYR A 366 16.82 16.72 -7.99
CA TYR A 366 17.50 15.47 -7.63
C TYR A 366 16.52 14.43 -7.06
N LEU A 367 15.65 14.83 -6.13
CA LEU A 367 14.60 13.96 -5.59
C LEU A 367 13.60 13.51 -6.66
N THR A 368 13.27 14.37 -7.63
CA THR A 368 12.41 14.01 -8.77
C THR A 368 13.06 12.94 -9.65
N ALA A 369 14.39 12.94 -9.79
CA ALA A 369 15.11 11.88 -10.49
C ALA A 369 14.96 10.54 -9.76
N LEU A 370 15.27 10.54 -8.46
CA LEU A 370 15.17 9.37 -7.59
C LEU A 370 13.76 8.80 -7.53
N LEU A 371 12.76 9.61 -7.20
CA LEU A 371 11.38 9.16 -6.97
C LEU A 371 10.71 8.57 -8.22
N ASN A 372 11.22 8.90 -9.41
CA ASN A 372 10.76 8.34 -10.69
C ASN A 372 11.62 7.16 -11.20
N SER A 373 12.71 6.82 -10.50
CA SER A 373 13.65 5.76 -10.92
C SER A 373 13.15 4.35 -10.59
N LYS A 374 13.53 3.37 -11.40
CA LYS A 374 13.29 1.94 -11.14
C LYS A 374 13.78 1.47 -9.76
N PRO A 375 15.03 1.74 -9.33
CA PRO A 375 15.51 1.30 -8.02
C PRO A 375 14.66 1.80 -6.85
N VAL A 376 14.34 3.11 -6.82
CA VAL A 376 13.53 3.67 -5.72
C VAL A 376 12.11 3.12 -5.75
N THR A 377 11.54 2.95 -6.94
CA THR A 377 10.20 2.36 -7.11
C THR A 377 10.16 0.93 -6.59
N PHE A 378 11.16 0.12 -6.95
CA PHE A 378 11.29 -1.24 -6.47
C PHE A 378 11.45 -1.29 -4.95
N LEU A 379 12.38 -0.51 -4.38
CA LEU A 379 12.57 -0.45 -2.93
C LEU A 379 11.28 -0.05 -2.20
N PHE A 380 10.58 0.97 -2.71
CA PHE A 380 9.30 1.41 -2.15
C PHE A 380 8.27 0.28 -2.14
N LYS A 381 8.05 -0.38 -3.30
CA LYS A 381 7.09 -1.49 -3.42
C LYS A 381 7.46 -2.68 -2.54
N SER A 382 8.74 -3.04 -2.50
CA SER A 382 9.22 -4.24 -1.83
C SER A 382 9.25 -4.12 -0.30
N PHE A 383 9.54 -2.92 0.24
CA PHE A 383 9.88 -2.78 1.67
C PHE A 383 9.09 -1.72 2.44
N TYR A 384 8.57 -0.69 1.78
CA TYR A 384 8.06 0.51 2.47
C TYR A 384 6.56 0.76 2.23
N MET A 385 6.00 0.25 1.14
CA MET A 385 4.58 0.38 0.83
C MET A 385 3.74 -0.47 1.80
N GLY A 386 2.79 0.15 2.50
CA GLY A 386 1.90 -0.53 3.46
C GLY A 386 0.75 -1.35 2.84
N GLY A 387 1.03 -2.04 1.73
CA GLY A 387 0.08 -2.86 0.97
C GLY A 387 -0.23 -2.31 -0.43
N GLU A 388 -0.16 -3.17 -1.43
CA GLU A 388 -0.52 -2.85 -2.82
C GLU A 388 -2.06 -2.82 -2.95
N LEU A 389 -2.60 -1.82 -3.63
CA LEU A 389 -3.97 -1.88 -4.16
C LEU A 389 -3.85 -2.63 -5.49
N VAL A 390 -4.74 -3.57 -5.82
CA VAL A 390 -4.66 -4.44 -7.02
C VAL A 390 -4.06 -3.70 -8.25
N GLY A 391 -2.79 -3.97 -8.57
CA GLY A 391 -2.05 -3.38 -9.70
C GLY A 391 -1.74 -1.87 -9.63
N LYS A 392 -1.79 -1.25 -8.44
CA LYS A 392 -1.56 0.18 -8.20
C LYS A 392 -0.61 0.42 -7.03
N ILE A 393 0.27 1.39 -7.20
CA ILE A 393 1.18 1.89 -6.17
C ILE A 393 0.46 2.97 -5.36
N ARG A 394 0.56 2.88 -4.02
CA ARG A 394 0.00 3.87 -3.10
C ARG A 394 1.10 4.65 -2.37
N TYR A 395 1.49 5.80 -2.92
CA TYR A 395 2.47 6.74 -2.37
C TYR A 395 1.93 7.58 -1.19
N LYS A 396 1.42 6.91 -0.15
CA LYS A 396 0.96 7.60 1.07
C LYS A 396 2.15 8.29 1.76
N LYS A 397 1.98 9.54 2.19
CA LYS A 397 3.01 10.34 2.89
C LYS A 397 3.80 9.52 3.93
N ALA A 398 3.10 8.90 4.87
CA ALA A 398 3.71 8.14 5.96
C ALA A 398 4.63 6.99 5.51
N PHE A 399 4.43 6.45 4.31
CA PHE A 399 5.26 5.40 3.73
C PHE A 399 6.42 5.98 2.93
N LEU A 400 6.16 7.02 2.13
CA LEU A 400 7.20 7.75 1.39
C LEU A 400 8.27 8.32 2.32
N GLU A 401 7.86 8.86 3.47
CA GLU A 401 8.72 9.40 4.52
C GLU A 401 9.76 8.39 5.03
N GLN A 402 9.50 7.08 4.95
CA GLN A 402 10.40 6.03 5.43
C GLN A 402 11.40 5.57 4.38
N VAL A 403 11.27 5.97 3.11
CA VAL A 403 12.13 5.48 2.04
C VAL A 403 13.53 6.08 2.18
N PRO A 404 14.59 5.26 2.28
CA PRO A 404 15.96 5.75 2.33
C PRO A 404 16.43 6.13 0.93
N LEU A 405 16.74 7.41 0.72
CA LEU A 405 17.25 7.94 -0.54
C LEU A 405 18.72 8.36 -0.39
N PRO A 406 19.62 7.98 -1.31
CA PRO A 406 21.03 8.36 -1.26
C PRO A 406 21.19 9.88 -1.23
N TYR A 407 22.01 10.38 -0.31
CA TYR A 407 22.31 11.80 -0.25
C TYR A 407 23.49 12.11 -1.20
N PRO A 408 23.35 13.07 -2.14
CA PRO A 408 24.34 13.24 -3.19
C PRO A 408 25.51 14.12 -2.76
N THR A 409 26.68 13.90 -3.38
CA THR A 409 27.70 14.94 -3.50
C THR A 409 27.24 16.04 -4.46
N LYS A 410 27.83 17.23 -4.41
CA LYS A 410 27.52 18.34 -5.34
C LYS A 410 27.62 17.94 -6.83
N LYS A 411 28.57 17.06 -7.17
CA LYS A 411 28.75 16.56 -8.55
C LYS A 411 27.59 15.66 -8.96
N GLN A 412 27.21 14.71 -8.11
CA GLN A 412 26.11 13.77 -8.37
C GLN A 412 24.76 14.49 -8.45
N GLU A 413 24.53 15.45 -7.55
CA GLU A 413 23.34 16.31 -7.56
C GLU A 413 23.22 17.01 -8.92
N LYS A 414 24.25 17.78 -9.32
CA LYS A 414 24.26 18.51 -10.59
C LYS A 414 24.08 17.60 -11.81
N GLN A 415 24.65 16.40 -11.79
CA GLN A 415 24.52 15.43 -12.88
C GLN A 415 23.06 15.00 -13.07
N LEU A 416 22.40 14.55 -11.99
CA LEU A 416 21.00 14.11 -12.06
C LEU A 416 20.04 15.26 -12.32
N GLU A 417 20.29 16.45 -11.75
CA GLU A 417 19.51 17.65 -12.06
C GLU A 417 19.60 18.03 -13.55
N ASN A 418 20.76 17.89 -14.17
CA ASN A 418 20.93 18.16 -15.60
C ASN A 418 20.11 17.18 -16.46
N LEU A 419 20.06 15.91 -16.10
CA LEU A 419 19.22 14.92 -16.79
C LEU A 419 17.74 15.25 -16.63
N VAL A 420 17.28 15.59 -15.42
CA VAL A 420 15.91 16.03 -15.18
C VAL A 420 15.58 17.27 -16.00
N ASN A 421 16.45 18.28 -16.05
CA ASN A 421 16.24 19.48 -16.86
C ASN A 421 16.09 19.15 -18.36
N GLN A 422 16.86 18.20 -18.88
CA GLN A 422 16.74 17.75 -20.28
C GLN A 422 15.40 17.04 -20.55
N ILE A 423 14.96 16.18 -19.62
CA ILE A 423 13.65 15.51 -19.69
C ILE A 423 12.53 16.56 -19.67
N LEU A 424 12.54 17.47 -18.69
CA LEU A 424 11.53 18.54 -18.55
C LEU A 424 11.47 19.43 -19.80
N LYS A 425 12.64 19.81 -20.35
CA LYS A 425 12.72 20.62 -21.58
C LYS A 425 12.13 19.89 -22.79
N SER A 426 12.40 18.59 -22.92
CA SER A 426 11.88 17.76 -24.02
C SER A 426 10.37 17.59 -23.90
N LYS A 427 9.87 17.25 -22.72
CA LYS A 427 8.44 17.09 -22.42
C LYS A 427 7.65 18.40 -22.51
N LYS A 428 8.28 19.54 -22.19
CA LYS A 428 7.68 20.87 -22.38
C LYS A 428 7.41 21.18 -23.85
N LYS A 429 8.30 20.76 -24.76
CA LYS A 429 8.11 20.94 -26.21
C LYS A 429 7.08 19.96 -26.76
N ASN A 430 7.11 18.71 -26.29
CA ASN A 430 6.16 17.67 -26.66
C ASN A 430 5.96 16.73 -25.47
N SER A 431 4.76 16.71 -24.89
CA SER A 431 4.45 15.86 -23.72
C SER A 431 4.65 14.36 -23.99
N LYS A 432 4.61 13.95 -25.27
CA LYS A 432 4.86 12.58 -25.72
C LYS A 432 6.31 12.31 -26.15
N ALA A 433 7.23 13.25 -25.97
CA ALA A 433 8.64 13.04 -26.32
C ALA A 433 9.20 11.79 -25.62
N ASN A 434 9.91 10.94 -26.34
CA ASN A 434 10.57 9.78 -25.75
C ASN A 434 11.79 10.23 -24.94
N THR A 435 11.77 9.99 -23.63
CA THR A 435 12.84 10.34 -22.69
C THR A 435 13.49 9.10 -22.06
N SER A 436 13.16 7.90 -22.53
CA SER A 436 13.60 6.64 -21.94
C SER A 436 15.12 6.50 -21.85
N VAL A 437 15.87 7.05 -22.80
CA VAL A 437 17.35 7.03 -22.74
C VAL A 437 17.87 7.81 -21.52
N LEU A 438 17.33 9.00 -21.28
CA LEU A 438 17.72 9.84 -20.13
C LEU A 438 17.23 9.23 -18.81
N GLU A 439 16.05 8.61 -18.82
CA GLU A 439 15.51 7.91 -17.65
C GLU A 439 16.33 6.66 -17.31
N ASN A 440 16.78 5.89 -18.29
CA ASN A 440 17.69 4.76 -18.09
C ASN A 440 19.05 5.23 -17.56
N GLU A 441 19.57 6.37 -18.03
CA GLU A 441 20.79 6.96 -17.47
C GLU A 441 20.61 7.35 -15.99
N ILE A 442 19.46 7.93 -15.63
CA ILE A 442 19.09 8.17 -14.23
C ILE A 442 19.08 6.86 -13.45
N ASP A 443 18.42 5.80 -13.95
CA ASP A 443 18.36 4.50 -13.27
C ASP A 443 19.76 3.93 -12.99
N ILE A 444 20.65 3.95 -13.99
CA ILE A 444 22.05 3.51 -13.84
C ILE A 444 22.76 4.29 -12.74
N LEU A 445 22.64 5.62 -12.75
CA LEU A 445 23.26 6.47 -11.72
C LEU A 445 22.69 6.19 -10.33
N VAL A 446 21.37 5.96 -10.22
CA VAL A 446 20.73 5.65 -8.95
C VAL A 446 21.16 4.26 -8.43
N TYR A 447 21.29 3.24 -9.30
CA TYR A 447 21.87 1.95 -8.89
C TYR A 447 23.28 2.13 -8.31
N LYS A 448 24.12 2.96 -8.95
CA LYS A 448 25.47 3.27 -8.45
C LYS A 448 25.46 4.06 -7.15
N LEU A 449 24.49 4.96 -6.93
CA LEU A 449 24.32 5.68 -5.66
C LEU A 449 23.99 4.73 -4.50
N TYR A 450 23.18 3.71 -4.76
CA TYR A 450 22.93 2.61 -3.82
C TYR A 450 24.09 1.59 -3.76
N GLN A 451 25.16 1.81 -4.53
CA GLN A 451 26.34 0.95 -4.65
C GLN A 451 26.01 -0.48 -5.11
N LEU A 452 24.94 -0.67 -5.86
CA LEU A 452 24.48 -2.00 -6.26
C LEU A 452 25.50 -2.68 -7.19
N THR A 453 25.63 -3.99 -7.02
CA THR A 453 26.35 -4.88 -7.94
C THR A 453 25.48 -5.19 -9.15
N TYR A 454 26.07 -5.70 -10.23
CA TYR A 454 25.34 -6.11 -11.42
C TYR A 454 24.23 -7.13 -11.10
N ASN A 455 24.53 -8.16 -10.31
CA ASN A 455 23.54 -9.17 -9.90
C ASN A 455 22.41 -8.57 -9.05
N GLU A 456 22.71 -7.60 -8.19
CA GLU A 456 21.69 -6.87 -7.42
C GLU A 456 20.79 -6.01 -8.31
N VAL A 457 21.35 -5.43 -9.39
CA VAL A 457 20.55 -4.71 -10.40
C VAL A 457 19.59 -5.65 -11.11
N LEU A 458 20.04 -6.86 -11.47
CA LEU A 458 19.18 -7.86 -12.14
C LEU A 458 18.00 -8.34 -11.27
N ILE A 459 18.10 -8.25 -9.94
CA ILE A 459 16.96 -8.50 -9.04
C ILE A 459 15.87 -7.42 -9.21
N ILE A 460 16.28 -6.18 -9.51
CA ILE A 460 15.39 -5.02 -9.63
C ILE A 460 14.87 -4.87 -11.07
N ASP A 461 15.74 -5.08 -12.05
CA ASP A 461 15.51 -4.89 -13.48
C ASP A 461 16.09 -6.12 -14.21
N SER A 462 15.28 -7.16 -14.34
CA SER A 462 15.72 -8.42 -14.96
C SER A 462 16.14 -8.27 -16.42
N ASP A 463 15.58 -7.27 -17.11
CA ASP A 463 15.85 -6.95 -18.50
C ASP A 463 16.88 -5.80 -18.61
N PHE A 464 17.76 -5.65 -17.62
CA PHE A 464 18.76 -4.60 -17.60
C PHE A 464 19.66 -4.67 -18.85
N GLY A 465 19.76 -3.54 -19.56
CA GLY A 465 20.29 -3.52 -20.93
C GLY A 465 21.81 -3.43 -21.08
N LEU A 466 22.59 -3.40 -20.00
CA LEU A 466 24.06 -3.34 -20.04
C LEU A 466 24.65 -4.70 -19.64
N SER A 467 25.85 -5.01 -20.14
CA SER A 467 26.65 -6.12 -19.62
C SER A 467 27.23 -5.80 -18.22
N GLU A 468 27.76 -6.82 -17.55
CA GLU A 468 28.45 -6.61 -16.27
C GLU A 468 29.70 -5.71 -16.43
N GLU A 469 30.46 -5.87 -17.52
CA GLU A 469 31.62 -5.02 -17.82
C GLU A 469 31.21 -3.56 -18.05
N GLU A 470 30.20 -3.34 -18.90
CA GLU A 470 29.67 -2.01 -19.20
C GLU A 470 29.14 -1.32 -17.95
N TYR A 471 28.38 -2.05 -17.12
CA TYR A 471 27.89 -1.53 -15.85
C TYR A 471 29.04 -1.16 -14.92
N ASN A 472 30.09 -1.96 -14.87
CA ASN A 472 31.27 -1.72 -14.04
C ASN A 472 32.23 -0.65 -14.62
N GLY A 473 31.95 -0.13 -15.81
CA GLY A 473 32.77 0.86 -16.49
C GLY A 473 34.13 0.31 -16.94
N LYS A 474 34.16 -0.98 -17.31
CA LYS A 474 35.36 -1.69 -17.78
C LYS A 474 35.39 -1.85 -19.29
#